data_AF-A0A9X8CSD3-F1
#
_entry.id   AF-A0A9X8CSD3-F1
#
_cell.length_a   1.000
_cell.length_b   1.000
_cell.length_c   1.000
_cell.angle_alpha   90.00
_cell.angle_beta   90.00
_cell.angle_gamma   90.00
#
_symmetry.space_group_name_H-M   'P 1'
#
loop_
_entity.id
_entity.type
_entity.pdbx_description
1 polymer ?
#
loop_
_entity_poly.entity_id
_entity_poly.type
_entity_poly.pdbx_seq_one_letter_code
_entity_poly.pdbx_strand_id
1 'polypeptide(L)' 'MCLATVYKEEDNSVIFKNVSRIDVDGNKLILRDIMGDERVVEGSILMVDLANSIVKLQCN' A
#
# COMPACT_ATOMS: atom_id res chain seq x y z
N MET A 1 -10.89 -11.15 6.91
CA MET A 1 -10.41 -10.46 5.70
C MET A 1 -10.02 -9.06 6.15
N CYS A 2 -8.71 -8.75 6.26
CA CYS A 2 -8.28 -7.40 6.61
C CYS A 2 -7.99 -6.63 5.32
N LEU A 3 -8.41 -5.37 5.27
CA LEU A 3 -8.16 -4.46 4.16
C LEU A 3 -7.31 -3.32 4.69
N ALA A 4 -6.26 -2.96 3.97
CA ALA A 4 -5.34 -1.93 4.43
C ALA A 4 -5.63 -0.58 3.78
N THR A 5 -5.35 0.49 4.51
CA THR A 5 -5.09 1.81 3.91
C THR A 5 -3.59 1.98 3.75
N VAL A 6 -3.17 2.33 2.54
CA VAL A 6 -1.77 2.51 2.18
C VAL A 6 -1.45 4.00 2.20
N TYR A 7 -0.38 4.37 2.89
CA TYR A 7 0.07 5.74 3.09
C TYR A 7 1.48 5.96 2.54
N LYS A 8 1.76 7.16 2.07
CA LYS A 8 3.12 7.62 1.80
C LYS A 8 3.76 8.05 3.11
N GLU A 9 4.94 7.54 3.44
CA GLU A 9 5.58 7.82 4.74
C GLU A 9 5.93 9.30 4.92
N GLU A 10 6.40 9.95 3.86
CA GLU A 10 6.93 11.32 3.89
C GLU A 10 5.93 12.34 4.47
N ASP A 11 4.65 12.22 4.10
CA ASP A 11 3.61 13.20 4.44
C ASP A 11 2.35 12.56 5.05
N ASN A 12 2.34 11.24 5.26
CA ASN A 12 1.17 10.44 5.65
C ASN A 12 -0.06 10.68 4.74
N SER A 13 0.15 11.02 3.48
CA SER A 13 -0.93 11.10 2.50
C SER A 13 -1.45 9.70 2.14
N VAL A 14 -2.75 9.59 1.90
CA VAL A 14 -3.37 8.32 1.50
C VAL A 14 -3.07 8.05 0.03
N ILE A 15 -2.42 6.93 -0.25
CA ILE A 15 -2.14 6.45 -1.61
C ILE A 15 -3.33 5.66 -2.14
N PHE A 16 -3.82 4.71 -1.35
CA PHE A 16 -4.89 3.81 -1.76
C PHE A 16 -5.63 3.22 -0.55
N LYS A 17 -6.94 2.98 -0.70
CA LYS A 17 -7.81 2.47 0.37
C LYS A 17 -8.34 1.10 -0.01
N ASN A 18 -8.79 0.36 1.00
CA ASN A 18 -9.41 -0.97 0.83
C ASN A 18 -8.51 -1.95 0.08
N VAL A 19 -7.19 -1.81 0.24
CA VAL A 19 -6.21 -2.65 -0.44
C VAL A 19 -6.31 -4.05 0.12
N SER A 20 -6.58 -4.99 -0.79
CA SER A 20 -6.75 -6.41 -0.52
C SER A 20 -5.46 -7.20 -0.74
N ARG A 21 -4.59 -6.70 -1.63
CA ARG A 21 -3.33 -7.34 -2.01
C ARG A 21 -2.28 -6.30 -2.42
N ILE A 22 -1.03 -6.58 -2.08
CA ILE A 22 0.14 -5.81 -2.52
C ILE A 22 1.12 -6.81 -3.12
N ASP A 23 1.36 -6.72 -4.43
CA ASP A 23 2.41 -7.47 -5.11
C ASP A 23 3.67 -6.60 -5.21
N VAL A 24 4.84 -7.21 -4.96
CA VAL A 24 6.14 -6.53 -4.97
C VAL A 24 6.94 -7.03 -6.17
N ASP A 25 7.24 -6.14 -7.11
CA ASP A 25 8.03 -6.42 -8.32
C ASP A 25 9.23 -5.46 -8.38
N GLY A 26 10.36 -5.87 -7.81
CA GLY A 26 11.55 -5.04 -7.73
C GLY A 26 11.31 -3.75 -6.93
N ASN A 27 11.37 -2.59 -7.59
CA ASN A 27 11.07 -1.28 -7.00
C ASN A 27 9.60 -0.86 -7.20
N LYS A 28 8.74 -1.71 -7.75
CA LYS A 28 7.34 -1.43 -8.00
C LYS A 28 6.45 -2.20 -7.04
N LEU A 29 5.45 -1.51 -6.53
CA LEU A 29 4.41 -2.04 -5.66
C LEU A 29 3.08 -1.94 -6.40
N ILE A 30 2.45 -3.08 -6.65
CA ILE A 30 1.15 -3.17 -7.30
C ILE A 30 0.10 -3.36 -6.21
N LEU A 31 -0.64 -2.30 -5.91
CA LEU A 31 -1.69 -2.29 -4.91
C LEU A 31 -3.01 -2.65 -5.60
N ARG A 32 -3.71 -3.67 -5.12
CA ARG A 32 -5.03 -4.06 -5.63
C ARG A 32 -6.08 -3.94 -4.53
N ASP A 33 -7.19 -3.30 -4.84
CA ASP A 33 -8.33 -3.20 -3.92
C ASP A 33 -9.23 -4.45 -3.97
N ILE A 34 -10.36 -4.43 -3.27
CA ILE A 34 -11.34 -5.53 -3.28
C ILE A 34 -12.21 -5.59 -4.53
N MET A 35 -12.34 -4.48 -5.27
CA MET A 35 -13.14 -4.39 -6.50
C MET A 35 -12.34 -4.76 -7.74
N GLY A 36 -11.02 -4.89 -7.61
CA GLY A 36 -10.09 -5.24 -8.68
C GLY A 36 -9.34 -4.05 -9.26
N ASP A 37 -9.52 -2.84 -8.71
CA ASP A 37 -8.77 -1.66 -9.13
C ASP A 37 -7.31 -1.77 -8.69
N GLU A 38 -6.41 -1.39 -9.59
CA GLU A 38 -4.97 -1.48 -9.39
C GLU A 38 -4.29 -0.12 -9.40
N ARG A 39 -3.30 0.05 -8.54
CA ARG A 39 -2.40 1.20 -8.54
C ARG A 39 -0.96 0.75 -8.38
N VAL A 40 -0.12 1.21 -9.30
CA VAL A 40 1.33 0.97 -9.25
C VAL A 40 2.03 2.14 -8.60
N VAL A 41 2.93 1.86 -7.66
CA VAL A 41 3.74 2.85 -6.94
C VAL A 41 5.20 2.42 -7.00
N GLU A 42 6.11 3.34 -7.30
CA GLU A 42 7.55 3.08 -7.19
C GLU A 42 8.05 3.37 -5.78
N GLY A 43 8.73 2.40 -5.18
CA GLY A 43 9.19 2.48 -3.80
C GLY A 43 9.29 1.11 -3.13
N SER A 44 9.28 1.12 -1.79
CA SER A 44 9.33 -0.09 -0.96
C SER A 44 8.40 0.01 0.24
N ILE A 45 7.96 -1.15 0.74
CA ILE A 45 7.18 -1.23 1.99
C ILE A 45 8.13 -0.93 3.14
N LEU A 46 7.81 0.12 3.92
CA LEU A 46 8.60 0.50 5.10
C LEU A 46 8.06 -0.21 6.36
N MET A 47 6.75 -0.20 6.54
CA MET A 47 6.09 -0.75 7.73
C MET A 47 4.69 -1.27 7.39
N VAL A 48 4.29 -2.34 8.09
CA VAL A 48 2.93 -2.85 8.08
C VAL A 48 2.44 -2.94 9.53
N ASP A 49 1.32 -2.27 9.81
CA ASP A 49 0.60 -2.36 11.07
C ASP A 49 -0.67 -3.19 10.87
N LEU A 50 -0.64 -4.42 11.36
CA LEU A 50 -1.75 -5.37 11.24
C LEU A 50 -2.91 -5.07 12.18
N ALA A 51 -2.69 -4.38 13.30
CA ALA A 51 -3.74 -4.05 14.26
C ALA A 51 -4.60 -2.90 13.75
N ASN A 52 -3.98 -1.90 13.13
CA ASN A 52 -4.66 -0.72 12.58
C ASN A 52 -4.96 -0.84 11.08
N SER A 53 -4.53 -1.92 10.43
CA SER A 53 -4.68 -2.14 8.98
C SER A 53 -4.07 -1.00 8.15
N ILE A 54 -2.83 -0.64 8.48
CA ILE A 54 -2.07 0.43 7.84
C ILE A 54 -0.83 -0.15 7.18
N VAL A 55 -0.54 0.29 5.96
CA VAL A 55 0.74 0.04 5.28
C VAL A 55 1.38 1.37 4.94
N LYS A 56 2.65 1.55 5.31
CA LYS A 56 3.44 2.75 5.01
C LYS A 56 4.47 2.41 3.95
N LEU A 57 4.48 3.19 2.87
CA LEU A 57 5.41 3.05 1.76
C LEU A 57 6.43 4.18 1.81
N GLN A 58 7.70 3.82 1.61
CA GLN A 58 8.72 4.75 1.19
C GLN A 58 8.66 4.85 -0.33
N CYS A 59 8.10 5.95 -0.84
CA CYS A 59 8.06 6.21 -2.28
C CYS A 59 9.37 6.90 -2.72
N ASN A 60 9.79 6.62 -3.95
CA ASN A 60 10.93 7.30 -4.60
C ASN A 60 10.52 8.59 -5.29
#